data_AF-A0A7S2M8S2-F1
#
_entry.id   AF-A0A7S2M8S2-F1
#
_cell.length_a   1.000
_cell.length_b   1.000
_cell.length_c   1.000
_cell.angle_alpha   90.00
_cell.angle_beta   90.00
_cell.angle_gamma   90.00
#
_symmetry.space_group_name_H-M   'P 1'
#
loop_
_entity.id
_entity.type
_entity.pdbx_description
1 polymer ?
#
loop_
_entity_poly.entity_id
_entity_poly.type
_entity_poly.pdbx_seq_one_letter_code
_entity_poly.pdbx_strand_id
1 'polypeptide(L)'
;RGQADEVEYAIRVLLQAGMCSPGLRAAAAADIDVSNAGHWSLALAYLAVIARLFIGNSCAGSLAWILWLRVVEGAVWAALFALRGRDHRGFIASAGVVFFVLPGLWTWIFTLTKAVPFSWHSCHAHCIVDCFDALVTGPLVLLMSALGLDGCAAVPMCGPTSLRVLLRTGAGADDTATVTPE
;
A
#
# COMPACT_ATOMS: atom_id res chain seq x y z
N ARG A 1 -22.34 27.53 18.52
CA ARG A 1 -21.73 26.24 18.96
C ARG A 1 -20.97 26.53 20.24
N GLY A 2 -21.07 25.67 21.26
CA GLY A 2 -20.43 25.91 22.55
C GLY A 2 -18.95 25.53 22.51
N GLN A 3 -18.13 26.24 23.29
CA GLN A 3 -16.68 25.95 23.41
C GLN A 3 -16.40 24.51 23.87
N ALA A 4 -17.33 23.90 24.63
CA ALA A 4 -17.24 22.50 25.04
C ALA A 4 -17.38 21.50 23.87
N ASP A 5 -18.29 21.77 22.93
CA ASP A 5 -18.51 20.91 21.76
C ASP A 5 -17.28 20.88 20.85
N GLU A 6 -16.59 22.02 20.72
CA GLU A 6 -15.37 22.14 19.93
C GLU A 6 -14.20 21.38 20.56
N VAL A 7 -14.07 21.43 21.89
CA VAL A 7 -13.04 20.67 22.62
C VAL A 7 -13.29 19.17 22.52
N GLU A 8 -14.54 18.72 22.67
CA GLU A 8 -14.87 17.29 22.56
C GLU A 8 -14.69 16.78 21.12
N TYR A 9 -15.02 17.59 20.12
CA TYR A 9 -14.71 17.30 18.72
C TYR A 9 -13.20 17.17 18.49
N ALA A 10 -12.40 18.12 18.98
CA ALA A 10 -10.95 18.08 18.86
C ALA A 10 -10.35 16.83 19.52
N ILE A 11 -10.79 16.48 20.74
CA ILE A 11 -10.35 15.26 21.44
C ILE A 11 -10.71 14.02 20.63
N ARG A 12 -11.93 13.96 20.09
CA ARG A 12 -12.38 12.84 19.25
C ARG A 12 -11.54 12.72 17.98
N VAL A 13 -11.21 13.84 17.33
CA VAL A 13 -10.32 13.87 16.16
C VAL A 13 -8.92 13.39 16.54
N LEU A 14 -8.34 13.85 17.66
CA LEU A 14 -7.01 13.43 18.10
C LEU A 14 -6.95 11.93 18.46
N LEU A 15 -8.04 11.40 19.06
CA LEU A 15 -8.22 9.98 19.33
C LEU A 15 -8.42 9.17 18.04
N GLN A 16 -9.25 9.64 17.11
CA GLN A 16 -9.50 8.99 15.83
C GLN A 16 -8.29 9.03 14.89
N ALA A 17 -7.51 10.11 14.92
CA ALA A 17 -6.25 10.25 14.21
C ALA A 17 -5.13 9.36 14.77
N GLY A 18 -5.40 8.58 15.83
CA GLY A 18 -4.47 7.59 16.36
C GLY A 18 -3.21 8.19 16.99
N MET A 19 -3.22 9.49 17.36
CA MET A 19 -2.07 10.16 18.00
C MET A 19 -1.71 9.56 19.38
N CYS A 20 -2.45 8.56 19.85
CA CYS A 20 -2.12 7.77 21.03
C CYS A 20 -1.01 6.73 20.76
N SER A 21 -0.78 6.32 19.51
CA SER A 21 0.27 5.35 19.19
C SER A 21 1.65 6.02 19.09
N PRO A 22 2.74 5.41 19.62
CA PRO A 22 4.09 5.93 19.48
C PRO A 22 4.50 6.16 18.01
N GLY A 23 4.09 5.28 17.10
CA GLY A 23 4.44 5.37 15.68
C GLY A 23 3.84 6.55 14.97
N LEU A 24 2.57 6.87 15.23
CA LEU A 24 1.94 8.05 14.64
C LEU A 24 2.52 9.33 15.21
N ARG A 25 2.94 9.34 16.49
CA ARG A 25 3.69 10.48 17.06
C ARG A 25 5.06 10.65 16.40
N ALA A 26 5.78 9.56 16.16
CA ALA A 26 7.07 9.60 15.48
C ALA A 26 6.94 10.10 14.03
N ALA A 27 5.90 9.65 13.31
CA ALA A 27 5.60 10.13 11.97
C ALA A 27 5.19 11.62 11.96
N ALA A 28 4.33 12.05 12.89
CA ALA A 28 3.95 13.46 13.02
C ALA A 28 5.13 14.35 13.39
N ALA A 29 6.04 13.88 14.25
CA ALA A 29 7.28 14.60 14.59
C ALA A 29 8.22 14.77 13.38
N ALA A 30 8.09 13.92 12.36
CA ALA A 30 8.81 14.02 11.09
C ALA A 30 8.07 14.88 10.03
N ASP A 31 7.06 15.65 10.45
CA ASP A 31 6.22 16.50 9.60
C ASP A 31 5.51 15.69 8.50
N ILE A 32 5.04 14.49 8.86
CA ILE A 32 4.26 13.63 7.98
C ILE A 32 2.80 13.73 8.38
N ASP A 33 1.94 14.03 7.41
CA ASP A 33 0.49 14.04 7.62
C ASP A 33 -0.02 12.62 7.91
N VAL A 34 -0.54 12.44 9.13
CA VAL A 34 -1.06 11.18 9.67
C VAL A 34 -2.58 11.14 9.73
N SER A 35 -3.26 12.20 9.29
CA SER A 35 -4.72 12.34 9.34
C SER A 35 -5.47 11.13 8.76
N ASN A 36 -4.89 10.48 7.75
CA ASN A 36 -5.46 9.34 7.06
C ASN A 36 -4.95 7.96 7.51
N ALA A 37 -4.05 7.87 8.48
CA ALA A 37 -3.44 6.58 8.85
C ALA A 37 -4.46 5.54 9.37
N GLY A 38 -5.55 6.00 9.99
CA GLY A 38 -6.66 5.16 10.47
C GLY A 38 -7.71 4.82 9.41
N HIS A 39 -7.71 5.51 8.27
CA HIS A 39 -8.67 5.30 7.20
C HIS A 39 -8.17 4.19 6.27
N TRP A 40 -8.76 3.00 6.42
CA TRP A 40 -8.52 1.90 5.51
C TRP A 40 -9.83 1.33 5.01
N SER A 41 -9.85 0.98 3.73
CA SER A 41 -10.99 0.31 3.12
C SER A 41 -10.67 -1.16 2.94
N LEU A 42 -11.60 -2.02 3.38
CA LEU A 42 -11.52 -3.46 3.12
C LEU A 42 -11.48 -3.74 1.62
N ALA A 43 -12.05 -2.86 0.79
CA ALA A 43 -11.96 -2.95 -0.66
C ALA A 43 -10.51 -2.84 -1.17
N LEU A 44 -9.66 -2.02 -0.53
CA LEU A 44 -8.24 -1.90 -0.92
C LEU A 44 -7.47 -3.18 -0.59
N ALA A 45 -7.72 -3.76 0.58
CA ALA A 45 -7.11 -5.04 0.96
C ALA A 45 -7.56 -6.17 0.03
N TYR A 46 -8.86 -6.21 -0.29
CA TYR A 46 -9.42 -7.17 -1.23
C TYR A 46 -8.85 -7.00 -2.65
N LEU A 47 -8.71 -5.77 -3.12
CA LEU A 47 -8.11 -5.45 -4.42
C LEU A 47 -6.66 -5.92 -4.49
N ALA A 48 -5.86 -5.69 -3.44
CA ALA A 48 -4.47 -6.16 -3.39
C ALA A 48 -4.37 -7.68 -3.47
N VAL A 49 -5.23 -8.41 -2.75
CA VAL A 49 -5.28 -9.88 -2.80
C VAL A 49 -5.72 -10.38 -4.17
N ILE A 50 -6.79 -9.82 -4.74
CA ILE A 50 -7.26 -10.20 -6.09
C ILE A 50 -6.18 -9.93 -7.12
N ALA A 51 -5.58 -8.74 -7.13
CA ALA A 51 -4.53 -8.40 -8.07
C ALA A 51 -3.39 -9.43 -8.02
N ARG A 52 -2.99 -9.84 -6.81
CA ARG A 52 -1.90 -10.81 -6.65
C ARG A 52 -2.26 -12.21 -7.16
N LEU A 53 -3.50 -12.66 -6.94
CA LEU A 53 -3.96 -14.00 -7.29
C LEU A 53 -4.43 -14.14 -8.76
N PHE A 54 -4.96 -13.08 -9.36
CA PHE A 54 -5.61 -13.13 -10.69
C PHE A 54 -4.79 -12.54 -11.82
N ILE A 55 -3.72 -11.78 -11.57
CA ILE A 55 -2.78 -11.40 -12.63
C ILE A 55 -2.06 -12.67 -13.07
N GLY A 56 -2.45 -13.18 -14.24
CA GLY A 56 -2.15 -14.51 -14.75
C GLY A 56 -0.66 -14.87 -14.77
N ASN A 57 -0.37 -16.17 -14.66
CA ASN A 57 0.99 -16.68 -14.70
C ASN A 57 1.50 -16.77 -16.12
N SER A 58 2.60 -16.09 -16.39
CA SER A 58 3.27 -16.18 -17.67
C SER A 58 4.53 -17.05 -17.62
N CYS A 59 5.03 -17.36 -16.42
CA CYS A 59 6.14 -18.27 -16.24
C CYS A 59 5.70 -19.75 -16.35
N ALA A 60 6.40 -20.52 -17.18
CA ALA A 60 6.23 -21.96 -17.35
C ALA A 60 7.56 -22.71 -17.16
N GLY A 61 7.51 -24.05 -17.16
CA GLY A 61 8.70 -24.89 -17.04
C GLY A 61 9.39 -24.78 -15.68
N SER A 62 10.71 -24.57 -15.67
CA SER A 62 11.53 -24.48 -14.45
C SER A 62 11.21 -23.28 -13.56
N LEU A 63 10.45 -22.29 -14.06
CA LEU A 63 10.04 -21.10 -13.33
C LEU A 63 8.59 -21.15 -12.83
N ALA A 64 7.89 -22.27 -13.01
CA ALA A 64 6.51 -22.43 -12.54
C ALA A 64 6.34 -22.27 -11.01
N TRP A 65 7.43 -22.44 -10.24
CA TRP A 65 7.41 -22.25 -8.79
C TRP A 65 7.18 -20.78 -8.37
N ILE A 66 7.41 -19.82 -9.26
CA ILE A 66 7.18 -18.39 -8.99
C ILE A 66 5.72 -18.13 -8.62
N LEU A 67 4.77 -18.85 -9.26
CA LEU A 67 3.36 -18.79 -8.88
C LEU A 67 3.16 -19.12 -7.40
N TRP A 68 3.75 -20.22 -6.92
CA TRP A 68 3.62 -20.64 -5.54
C TRP A 68 4.26 -19.64 -4.59
N LEU A 69 5.40 -19.06 -4.96
CA LEU A 69 6.01 -17.98 -4.19
C LEU A 69 5.04 -16.80 -4.03
N ARG A 70 4.42 -16.33 -5.12
CA ARG A 70 3.44 -15.22 -5.08
C ARG A 70 2.24 -15.52 -4.18
N VAL A 71 1.74 -16.76 -4.21
CA VAL A 71 0.64 -17.20 -3.34
C VAL A 71 1.05 -17.18 -1.87
N VAL A 72 2.25 -17.71 -1.56
CA VAL A 72 2.79 -17.68 -0.20
C VAL A 72 2.98 -16.25 0.27
N GLU A 73 3.52 -15.37 -0.56
CA GLU A 73 3.68 -13.95 -0.21
C GLU A 73 2.34 -13.25 0.05
N GLY A 74 1.35 -13.48 -0.80
CA GLY A 74 -0.01 -12.96 -0.60
C GLY A 74 -0.62 -13.48 0.71
N ALA A 75 -0.42 -14.76 1.03
CA ALA A 75 -0.90 -15.36 2.26
C ALA A 75 -0.20 -14.80 3.51
N VAL A 76 1.13 -14.64 3.47
CA VAL A 76 1.91 -14.04 4.55
C VAL A 76 1.50 -12.58 4.74
N TRP A 77 1.32 -11.83 3.65
CA TRP A 77 0.84 -10.45 3.71
C TRP A 77 -0.55 -10.36 4.36
N ALA A 78 -1.48 -11.22 3.94
CA ALA A 78 -2.83 -11.27 4.52
C ALA A 78 -2.80 -11.65 6.00
N ALA A 79 -1.92 -12.56 6.40
CA ALA A 79 -1.69 -12.90 7.80
C ALA A 79 -1.13 -11.70 8.58
N LEU A 80 -0.12 -11.00 8.06
CA LEU A 80 0.42 -9.77 8.68
C LEU A 80 -0.67 -8.70 8.82
N PHE A 81 -1.51 -8.51 7.79
CA PHE A 81 -2.63 -7.59 7.83
C PHE A 81 -3.65 -7.95 8.92
N ALA A 82 -4.01 -9.23 9.03
CA ALA A 82 -4.97 -9.71 10.02
C ALA A 82 -4.43 -9.59 11.46
N LEU A 83 -3.16 -9.94 11.67
CA LEU A 83 -2.51 -9.97 12.99
C LEU A 83 -2.15 -8.58 13.52
N ARG A 84 -2.00 -7.59 12.63
CA ARG A 84 -1.61 -6.22 13.03
C ARG A 84 -2.81 -5.41 13.51
N GLY A 85 -2.54 -4.52 14.47
CA GLY A 85 -3.53 -3.61 15.06
C GLY A 85 -4.13 -2.65 14.05
N ARG A 86 -5.27 -2.05 14.41
CA ARG A 86 -6.09 -1.20 13.51
C ARG A 86 -5.27 -0.08 12.85
N ASP A 87 -4.34 0.52 13.59
CA ASP A 87 -3.50 1.64 13.15
C ASP A 87 -2.48 1.24 12.07
N HIS A 88 -2.05 -0.03 12.06
CA HIS A 88 -1.10 -0.53 11.07
C HIS A 88 -1.78 -1.09 9.81
N ARG A 89 -3.07 -1.43 9.90
CA ARG A 89 -3.81 -2.02 8.76
C ARG A 89 -3.91 -1.06 7.59
N GLY A 90 -4.14 0.24 7.85
CA GLY A 90 -4.14 1.24 6.78
C GLY A 90 -2.81 1.33 6.06
N PHE A 91 -1.71 1.35 6.81
CA PHE A 91 -0.37 1.33 6.24
C PHE A 91 -0.08 0.06 5.44
N ILE A 92 -0.43 -1.12 5.96
CA ILE A 92 -0.21 -2.40 5.27
C ILE A 92 -1.04 -2.48 3.99
N ALA A 93 -2.30 -2.04 4.04
CA ALA A 93 -3.18 -1.97 2.87
C ALA A 93 -2.64 -1.01 1.82
N SER A 94 -2.21 0.21 2.20
CA SER A 94 -1.66 1.18 1.27
C SER A 94 -0.34 0.71 0.66
N ALA A 95 0.54 0.08 1.45
CA ALA A 95 1.75 -0.55 0.94
C ALA A 95 1.43 -1.63 -0.10
N GLY A 96 0.46 -2.50 0.18
CA GLY A 96 -0.02 -3.49 -0.78
C GLY A 96 -0.52 -2.86 -2.08
N VAL A 97 -1.31 -1.79 -2.01
CA VAL A 97 -1.84 -1.12 -3.22
C VAL A 97 -0.74 -0.41 -4.01
N VAL A 98 0.08 0.40 -3.33
CA VAL A 98 1.11 1.23 -3.99
C VAL A 98 2.20 0.37 -4.61
N PHE A 99 2.57 -0.75 -3.99
CA PHE A 99 3.64 -1.59 -4.49
C PHE A 99 3.17 -2.81 -5.28
N PHE A 100 1.97 -3.36 -5.07
CA PHE A 100 1.47 -4.45 -5.93
C PHE A 100 0.59 -3.94 -7.07
N VAL A 101 -0.44 -3.16 -6.76
CA VAL A 101 -1.46 -2.79 -7.75
C VAL A 101 -0.90 -1.81 -8.77
N LEU A 102 -0.22 -0.74 -8.33
CA LEU A 102 0.30 0.27 -9.27
C LEU A 102 1.39 -0.29 -10.21
N PRO A 103 2.42 -1.02 -9.73
CA PRO A 103 3.41 -1.61 -10.63
C PRO A 103 2.82 -2.71 -11.51
N GLY A 104 1.87 -3.50 -11.00
CA GLY A 104 1.13 -4.48 -11.81
C GLY A 104 0.34 -3.82 -12.95
N LEU A 105 -0.40 -2.76 -12.66
CA LEU A 105 -1.13 -1.99 -13.68
C LEU A 105 -0.19 -1.30 -14.66
N TRP A 106 0.90 -0.70 -14.16
CA TRP A 106 1.88 -0.02 -15.00
C TRP A 106 2.55 -0.98 -15.98
N THR A 107 3.00 -2.13 -15.49
CA THR A 107 3.61 -3.18 -16.32
C THR A 107 2.61 -3.73 -17.31
N TRP A 108 1.35 -3.94 -16.91
CA TRP A 108 0.29 -4.36 -17.83
C TRP A 108 0.06 -3.34 -18.96
N ILE A 109 -0.10 -2.04 -18.64
CA ILE A 109 -0.25 -0.96 -19.63
C ILE A 109 0.97 -0.90 -20.57
N PHE A 110 2.18 -1.02 -20.01
CA PHE A 110 3.41 -1.01 -20.79
C PHE A 110 3.49 -2.21 -21.75
N THR A 111 3.08 -3.40 -21.30
CA THR A 111 3.03 -4.59 -22.18
C THR A 111 1.97 -4.47 -23.27
N LEU A 112 0.78 -3.94 -22.95
CA LEU A 112 -0.27 -3.71 -23.96
C LEU A 112 0.19 -2.73 -25.04
N THR A 113 0.83 -1.63 -24.66
CA THR A 113 1.31 -0.64 -25.64
C THR A 113 2.40 -1.18 -26.56
N LYS A 114 3.22 -2.14 -26.09
CA LYS A 114 4.27 -2.79 -26.89
C LYS A 114 3.77 -3.99 -27.70
N ALA A 115 2.69 -4.63 -27.29
CA ALA A 115 2.09 -5.76 -28.00
C ALA A 115 1.43 -5.35 -29.33
N VAL A 116 1.00 -4.09 -29.47
CA VAL A 116 0.33 -3.58 -30.68
C VAL A 116 1.26 -3.56 -31.92
N PRO A 117 2.54 -3.13 -31.83
CA PRO A 117 3.43 -3.13 -33.00
C PRO A 117 4.34 -4.37 -33.16
N PHE A 118 4.51 -5.22 -32.14
CA PHE A 118 5.55 -6.28 -32.15
C PHE A 118 4.95 -7.66 -31.88
N SER A 119 4.63 -8.41 -32.93
CA SER A 119 3.96 -9.73 -32.88
C SER A 119 4.85 -10.90 -32.40
N TRP A 120 6.03 -10.63 -31.84
CA TRP A 120 7.04 -11.65 -31.53
C TRP A 120 7.52 -11.51 -30.07
N HIS A 121 7.41 -12.61 -29.29
CA HIS A 121 7.98 -12.86 -27.95
C HIS A 121 7.21 -12.43 -26.67
N SER A 122 5.90 -12.22 -26.73
CA SER A 122 5.10 -11.84 -25.53
C SER A 122 5.26 -12.78 -24.33
N CYS A 123 5.51 -14.08 -24.54
CA CYS A 123 5.58 -15.06 -23.45
C CYS A 123 6.77 -14.84 -22.49
N HIS A 124 7.93 -14.38 -22.99
CA HIS A 124 9.11 -14.16 -22.13
C HIS A 124 9.07 -12.85 -21.35
N ALA A 125 8.50 -11.79 -21.93
CA ALA A 125 8.46 -10.48 -21.30
C ALA A 125 7.61 -10.46 -20.03
N HIS A 126 6.46 -11.16 -20.04
CA HIS A 126 5.59 -11.24 -18.86
C HIS A 126 6.23 -12.05 -17.72
N CYS A 127 7.02 -13.09 -18.02
CA CYS A 127 7.69 -13.85 -16.97
C CYS A 127 8.77 -13.03 -16.24
N ILE A 128 9.47 -12.10 -16.92
CA ILE A 128 10.43 -11.21 -16.25
C ILE A 128 9.73 -10.32 -15.22
N VAL A 129 8.54 -9.81 -15.57
CA VAL A 129 7.72 -9.00 -14.65
C VAL A 129 7.26 -9.85 -13.47
N ASP A 130 6.78 -11.08 -13.71
CA ASP A 130 6.38 -12.01 -12.65
C ASP A 130 7.56 -12.34 -11.70
N CYS A 131 8.77 -12.55 -12.25
CA CYS A 131 9.98 -12.75 -11.47
C CYS A 131 10.31 -11.53 -10.62
N PHE A 132 10.29 -10.33 -11.19
CA PHE A 132 10.60 -9.09 -10.48
C PHE A 132 9.61 -8.86 -9.34
N ASP A 133 8.32 -9.06 -9.60
CA ASP A 133 7.27 -8.87 -8.61
C ASP A 133 7.34 -9.92 -7.48
N ALA A 134 7.75 -11.16 -7.78
CA ALA A 134 7.92 -12.21 -6.76
C ALA A 134 9.25 -12.13 -6.01
N LEU A 135 10.33 -11.63 -6.62
CA LEU A 135 11.66 -11.65 -5.99
C LEU A 135 12.07 -10.31 -5.37
N VAL A 136 11.45 -9.21 -5.78
CA VAL A 136 11.80 -7.86 -5.33
C VAL A 136 10.62 -7.20 -4.65
N THR A 137 9.49 -7.04 -5.35
CA THR A 137 8.33 -6.31 -4.83
C THR A 137 7.66 -7.05 -3.67
N GLY A 138 7.40 -8.35 -3.82
CA GLY A 138 6.84 -9.24 -2.80
C GLY A 138 7.56 -9.14 -1.46
N PRO A 139 8.87 -9.46 -1.42
CA PRO A 139 9.65 -9.37 -0.19
C PRO A 139 9.73 -7.95 0.38
N LEU A 140 9.79 -6.92 -0.48
CA LEU A 140 9.79 -5.52 -0.04
C LEU A 140 8.47 -5.16 0.67
N VAL A 141 7.32 -5.53 0.11
CA VAL A 141 6.01 -5.26 0.73
C VAL A 141 5.84 -6.05 2.01
N LEU A 142 6.29 -7.31 2.05
CA LEU A 142 6.28 -8.11 3.27
C LEU A 142 7.18 -7.49 4.35
N LEU A 143 8.37 -7.02 3.98
CA LEU A 143 9.28 -6.34 4.88
C LEU A 143 8.65 -5.07 5.45
N MET A 144 8.07 -4.22 4.60
CA MET A 144 7.36 -3.01 5.05
C MET A 144 6.17 -3.34 5.94
N SER A 145 5.39 -4.37 5.58
CA SER A 145 4.24 -4.81 6.38
C SER A 145 4.65 -5.41 7.72
N ALA A 146 5.79 -6.09 7.76
CA ALA A 146 6.38 -6.66 8.97
C ALA A 146 6.97 -5.57 9.87
N LEU A 147 7.66 -4.56 9.31
CA LEU A 147 8.19 -3.42 10.05
C LEU A 147 7.07 -2.52 10.62
N GLY A 148 5.99 -2.37 9.87
CA GLY A 148 4.92 -1.42 10.20
C GLY A 148 5.40 0.03 10.17
N LEU A 149 4.57 0.92 10.71
CA LEU A 149 4.84 2.36 10.75
C LEU A 149 6.10 2.69 11.54
N ASP A 150 6.25 2.11 12.74
CA ASP A 150 7.39 2.37 13.63
C ASP A 150 8.71 1.94 13.00
N GLY A 151 8.75 0.71 12.46
CA GLY A 151 9.96 0.17 11.84
C GLY A 151 10.34 0.95 10.59
N CYS A 152 9.36 1.35 9.76
CA CYS A 152 9.63 2.18 8.59
C CYS A 152 10.13 3.57 8.97
N ALA A 153 9.58 4.21 10.01
CA ALA A 153 10.05 5.52 10.49
C ALA A 153 11.50 5.48 10.99
N ALA A 154 11.94 4.33 11.52
CA ALA A 154 13.30 4.14 12.01
C ALA A 154 14.35 3.96 10.89
N VAL A 155 13.94 3.69 9.64
CA VAL A 155 14.88 3.51 8.52
C VAL A 155 15.39 4.87 8.04
N PRO A 156 16.71 5.15 8.10
CA PRO A 156 17.25 6.42 7.67
C PRO A 156 17.03 6.64 6.16
N MET A 157 16.70 7.88 5.77
CA MET A 157 16.41 8.36 4.41
C MET A 157 15.18 7.77 3.71
N CYS A 158 15.07 6.45 3.62
CA CYS A 158 13.98 5.79 2.90
C CYS A 158 12.67 5.83 3.68
N GLY A 159 12.74 5.69 5.01
CA GLY A 159 11.56 5.63 5.89
C GLY A 159 10.59 6.79 5.71
N PRO A 160 11.03 8.06 5.93
CA PRO A 160 10.15 9.22 5.82
C PRO A 160 9.56 9.39 4.41
N THR A 161 10.35 9.09 3.37
CA THR A 161 9.89 9.21 1.97
C THR A 161 8.81 8.18 1.67
N SER A 162 9.01 6.93 2.05
CA SER A 162 8.02 5.86 1.90
C SER A 162 6.74 6.17 2.67
N LEU A 163 6.87 6.64 3.92
CA LEU A 163 5.71 7.03 4.74
C LEU A 163 4.91 8.16 4.10
N ARG A 164 5.58 9.19 3.58
CA ARG A 164 4.90 10.29 2.86
C ARG A 164 4.14 9.80 1.65
N VAL A 165 4.73 8.93 0.83
CA VAL A 165 4.05 8.39 -0.36
C VAL A 165 2.83 7.55 0.03
N LEU A 166 2.98 6.69 1.04
CA LEU A 166 1.95 5.74 1.47
C LEU A 166 0.79 6.37 2.24
N LEU A 167 1.04 7.44 3.00
CA LEU A 167 0.01 8.14 3.78
C LEU A 167 -0.68 9.24 2.96
N ARG A 168 0.00 9.84 1.98
CA ARG A 168 -0.59 10.89 1.12
C ARG A 168 -1.66 10.36 0.17
N THR A 169 -1.67 9.06 -0.15
CA THR A 169 -2.61 8.47 -1.12
C THR A 169 -4.08 8.55 -0.67
N GLY A 170 -4.36 8.84 0.62
CA GLY A 170 -5.72 9.04 1.13
C GLY A 170 -6.26 10.47 1.06
N ALA A 171 -5.40 11.48 0.91
CA ALA A 171 -5.79 12.88 1.06
C ALA A 171 -6.46 13.50 -0.19
N GLY A 172 -6.36 12.84 -1.35
CA GLY A 172 -6.77 13.43 -2.63
C GLY A 172 -8.26 13.38 -2.96
N ALA A 173 -9.11 12.77 -2.12
CA ALA A 173 -10.51 12.51 -2.48
C ALA A 173 -11.52 13.55 -1.95
N ASP A 174 -11.21 14.30 -0.88
CA ASP A 174 -12.20 15.18 -0.22
C ASP A 174 -11.92 16.70 -0.34
N ASP A 175 -10.73 17.13 -0.78
CA ASP A 175 -10.39 18.55 -0.87
C ASP A 175 -11.00 19.30 -2.09
N THR A 176 -11.75 18.60 -2.96
CA THR A 176 -12.51 19.26 -4.04
C THR A 176 -13.90 19.74 -3.60
N ALA A 177 -14.29 19.56 -2.34
CA ALA A 177 -15.42 20.28 -1.76
C ALA A 177 -14.99 21.73 -1.44
N THR A 178 -14.74 22.52 -2.49
CA THR A 178 -14.59 23.96 -2.42
C THR A 178 -15.74 24.58 -1.64
N VAL A 179 -15.44 25.05 -0.44
CA VAL A 179 -16.25 25.99 0.32
C VAL A 179 -16.44 27.22 -0.56
N THR A 180 -17.60 27.34 -1.20
CA THR A 180 -18.04 28.60 -1.79
C THR A 180 -18.29 29.58 -0.65
N PRO A 181 -17.54 30.69 -0.56
CA PRO A 181 -17.89 31.74 0.39
C PRO A 181 -19.22 32.38 -0.05
N GLU A 182 -20.22 32.34 0.82
CA GLU A 182 -21.41 33.20 0.75
C GLU A 182 -21.09 34.60 1.32
#